data_AF-A0A4Q4W6P7-F1
#
_entry.id   AF-A0A4Q4W6P7-F1
#
_cell.length_a   1.000
_cell.length_b   1.000
_cell.length_c   1.000
_cell.angle_alpha   90.00
_cell.angle_beta   90.00
_cell.angle_gamma   90.00
#
_symmetry.space_group_name_H-M   'P 1'
#
loop_
_entity.id
_entity.type
_entity.pdbx_description
1 polymer ?
#
loop_
_entity_poly.entity_id
_entity_poly.type
_entity_poly.pdbx_seq_one_letter_code
_entity_poly.pdbx_strand_id
1 'polypeptide(L)'
;MPPPASIEKAAGPPVLINAGCWRTGTASMAAAYNLLGSRSHHTLTDIGDLRQWEPLEQAAESKWPSAPSARPRPPFMRQDWDPIFGSYDAITDGGADYVEE
;
A
#
# COMPACT_ATOMS: atom_id res chain seq x y z
N MET A 1 -24.58 -19.46 -9.54
CA MET A 1 -24.19 -18.16 -10.12
C MET A 1 -22.70 -18.21 -10.36
N PRO A 2 -22.20 -17.86 -11.56
CA PRO A 2 -20.78 -17.62 -11.73
C PRO A 2 -20.38 -16.37 -10.93
N PRO A 3 -19.13 -16.29 -10.44
CA PRO A 3 -18.63 -15.05 -9.85
C PRO A 3 -18.74 -13.92 -10.88
N PRO A 4 -19.02 -12.67 -10.47
CA PRO A 4 -18.99 -11.55 -11.38
C PRO A 4 -17.61 -11.49 -12.05
N ALA A 5 -17.60 -11.16 -13.34
CA ALA A 5 -16.36 -10.95 -14.09
C ALA A 5 -15.50 -9.95 -13.31
N SER A 6 -14.26 -10.32 -13.02
CA SER A 6 -13.28 -9.41 -12.44
C SER A 6 -13.17 -8.21 -13.38
N ILE A 7 -13.67 -7.06 -12.94
CA ILE A 7 -13.40 -5.80 -13.63
C ILE A 7 -11.92 -5.56 -13.39
N GLU A 8 -11.09 -5.97 -14.36
CA GLU A 8 -9.67 -5.63 -14.38
C GLU A 8 -9.60 -4.12 -14.57
N LYS A 9 -9.63 -3.39 -13.47
CA LYS A 9 -9.49 -1.95 -13.45
C LYS A 9 -8.07 -1.63 -13.91
N ALA A 10 -7.95 -0.75 -14.91
CA ALA A 10 -6.67 -0.21 -15.33
C ALA A 10 -5.93 0.39 -14.11
N ALA A 11 -4.64 0.12 -14.00
CA ALA A 11 -3.78 0.66 -12.93
C ALA A 11 -3.96 2.18 -12.83
N GLY A 12 -4.21 2.67 -11.63
CA GLY A 12 -4.49 4.08 -11.35
C GLY A 12 -4.32 4.35 -9.86
N PRO A 13 -4.20 5.63 -9.45
CA PRO A 13 -3.92 5.95 -8.07
C PRO A 13 -5.01 5.37 -7.13
N PRO A 14 -4.61 4.86 -5.95
CA PRO A 14 -5.56 4.45 -4.92
C PRO A 14 -6.56 5.58 -4.65
N VAL A 15 -7.84 5.24 -4.56
CA VAL A 15 -8.91 6.20 -4.27
C VAL A 15 -9.11 6.38 -2.76
N LEU A 16 -8.55 5.47 -1.96
CA LEU A 16 -8.61 5.50 -0.50
C LEU A 16 -7.25 5.15 0.13
N ILE A 17 -6.84 5.98 1.08
CA ILE A 17 -5.69 5.71 1.95
C ILE A 17 -6.21 5.68 3.39
N ASN A 18 -6.15 4.52 4.03
CA ASN A 18 -6.46 4.38 5.46
C ASN A 18 -5.15 4.54 6.25
N ALA A 19 -4.98 5.70 6.88
CA ALA A 19 -3.79 6.04 7.65
C ALA A 19 -3.76 5.42 9.07
N GLY A 20 -4.68 4.52 9.41
CA GLY A 20 -4.63 3.79 10.67
C GLY A 20 -3.41 2.86 10.73
N CYS A 21 -2.60 2.98 11.77
CA CYS A 21 -1.44 2.11 11.99
C CYS A 21 -1.84 0.65 12.26
N TRP A 22 -0.83 -0.21 12.26
CA TRP A 22 -0.92 -1.60 12.66
C TRP A 22 -1.76 -1.78 13.92
N ARG A 23 -2.61 -2.82 13.93
CA ARG A 23 -3.46 -3.22 15.07
C ARG A 23 -4.58 -2.23 15.42
N THR A 24 -4.91 -1.27 14.56
CA THR A 24 -6.03 -0.31 14.77
C THR A 24 -7.33 -0.72 14.06
N GLY A 25 -7.48 -2.01 13.72
CA GLY A 25 -8.66 -2.52 12.98
C GLY A 25 -8.53 -2.44 11.45
N THR A 26 -7.33 -2.19 10.93
CA THR A 26 -6.99 -2.12 9.50
C THR A 26 -7.42 -3.35 8.71
N ALA A 27 -7.31 -4.55 9.29
CA ALA A 27 -7.75 -5.79 8.65
C ALA A 27 -9.27 -5.83 8.43
N SER A 28 -10.05 -5.36 9.40
CA SER A 28 -11.51 -5.24 9.27
C SER A 28 -11.88 -4.19 8.23
N MET A 29 -11.12 -3.09 8.15
CA MET A 29 -11.34 -2.06 7.13
C MET A 29 -11.01 -2.56 5.72
N ALA A 30 -9.91 -3.29 5.54
CA ALA A 30 -9.57 -3.92 4.26
C ALA A 30 -10.68 -4.88 3.80
N ALA A 31 -11.20 -5.72 4.70
CA ALA A 31 -12.35 -6.58 4.42
C ALA A 31 -13.60 -5.78 4.03
N ALA A 32 -13.89 -4.68 4.73
CA ALA A 32 -15.01 -3.81 4.40
C ALA A 32 -14.85 -3.16 3.01
N TYR A 33 -13.65 -2.71 2.64
CA TYR A 33 -13.39 -2.14 1.30
C TYR A 33 -13.58 -3.18 0.19
N ASN A 34 -13.14 -4.42 0.40
CA ASN A 34 -13.41 -5.52 -0.52
C ASN A 34 -14.91 -5.80 -0.68
N LEU A 35 -15.67 -5.78 0.42
CA LEU A 35 -17.14 -5.93 0.38
C LEU A 35 -17.82 -4.80 -0.41
N LEU A 36 -17.26 -3.58 -0.37
CA LEU A 36 -17.72 -2.42 -1.13
C LEU A 36 -17.23 -2.43 -2.60
N GLY A 37 -16.50 -3.46 -3.03
CA GLY A 37 -16.04 -3.62 -4.41
C GLY A 37 -14.70 -2.95 -4.73
N SER A 38 -13.96 -2.48 -3.73
CA SER A 38 -12.59 -1.97 -3.90
C SER A 38 -11.57 -3.08 -3.71
N ARG A 39 -10.52 -3.14 -4.52
CA ARG A 39 -9.38 -4.04 -4.29
C ARG A 39 -8.46 -3.45 -3.21
N SER A 40 -8.54 -3.97 -1.98
CA SER A 40 -7.72 -3.48 -0.87
C SER A 40 -6.32 -4.11 -0.83
N HIS A 41 -5.28 -3.32 -0.56
CA HIS A 41 -3.98 -3.79 -0.08
C HIS A 41 -3.98 -3.86 1.45
N HIS A 42 -3.51 -4.97 2.01
CA HIS A 42 -3.28 -5.10 3.45
C HIS A 42 -2.04 -5.96 3.72
N THR A 43 -1.22 -5.58 4.70
CA THR A 43 0.03 -6.28 5.04
C THR A 43 -0.15 -7.80 5.22
N LEU A 44 -1.13 -8.22 6.01
CA LEU A 44 -1.42 -9.65 6.28
C LEU A 44 -1.68 -10.50 5.03
N THR A 45 -2.16 -9.91 3.95
CA THR A 45 -2.54 -10.63 2.72
C THR A 45 -1.56 -10.41 1.57
N ASP A 46 -0.96 -9.22 1.50
CA ASP A 46 -0.23 -8.76 0.31
C ASP A 46 1.29 -8.61 0.55
N ILE A 47 1.77 -8.44 1.79
CA ILE A 47 3.22 -8.29 2.06
C ILE A 47 4.01 -9.59 1.92
N GLY A 48 3.31 -10.72 1.75
CA GLY A 48 3.91 -11.99 1.36
C GLY A 48 4.50 -11.96 -0.05
N ASP A 49 4.17 -10.96 -0.87
CA ASP A 49 4.84 -10.71 -2.13
C ASP A 49 6.22 -10.07 -1.89
N LEU A 50 7.26 -10.91 -1.98
CA LEU A 50 8.64 -10.48 -1.75
C LEU A 50 9.07 -9.31 -2.65
N ARG A 51 8.39 -9.09 -3.78
CA ARG A 51 8.68 -8.00 -4.73
C ARG A 51 8.32 -6.61 -4.19
N GLN A 52 7.48 -6.53 -3.15
CA GLN A 52 7.11 -5.24 -2.54
C GLN A 52 8.17 -4.73 -1.56
N TRP A 53 9.03 -5.60 -1.01
CA TRP A 53 9.95 -5.22 0.06
C TRP A 53 11.05 -4.26 -0.38
N GLU A 54 11.69 -4.52 -1.52
CA GLU A 54 12.75 -3.64 -2.03
C GLU A 54 12.23 -2.20 -2.23
N PRO A 55 11.14 -1.94 -2.96
CA PRO A 55 10.66 -0.57 -3.14
C PRO A 55 10.13 0.06 -1.83
N LEU A 56 9.58 -0.72 -0.90
CA LEU A 56 9.24 -0.23 0.45
C LEU A 56 10.48 0.17 1.28
N GLU A 57 11.58 -0.59 1.19
CA GLU A 57 12.87 -0.23 1.81
C GLU A 57 13.39 1.07 1.22
N GLN A 58 13.33 1.24 -0.11
CA GLN A 58 13.73 2.48 -0.76
C GLN A 58 12.88 3.68 -0.31
N ALA A 59 11.58 3.48 -0.12
CA ALA A 59 10.69 4.50 0.42
C ALA A 59 11.07 4.86 1.87
N ALA A 60 11.43 3.88 2.70
CA ALA A 60 11.90 4.12 4.07
C ALA A 60 13.24 4.86 4.10
N GLU A 61 14.20 4.48 3.25
CA GLU A 61 15.50 5.16 3.08
C GLU A 61 15.32 6.63 2.62
N SER A 62 14.28 6.90 1.84
CA SER A 62 13.92 8.26 1.39
C SER A 62 13.23 9.07 2.47
N LYS A 63 12.33 8.46 3.26
CA LYS A 63 11.54 9.13 4.32
C LYS A 63 12.36 9.42 5.58
N TRP A 64 13.28 8.53 5.93
CA TRP A 64 14.14 8.65 7.11
C TRP A 64 15.63 8.61 6.75
N PRO A 65 16.13 9.60 5.99
CA PRO A 65 17.51 9.58 5.47
C PRO A 65 18.58 9.69 6.58
N SER A 66 18.19 10.08 7.79
CA SER A 66 19.08 10.20 8.95
C SER A 66 19.08 8.98 9.87
N ALA A 67 18.35 7.90 9.54
CA ALA A 67 18.34 6.70 10.37
C ALA A 67 19.73 6.03 10.40
N PRO A 68 20.11 5.34 11.50
CA PRO A 68 21.38 4.63 11.57
C PRO A 68 21.52 3.64 10.42
N SER A 69 22.66 3.69 9.71
CA SER A 69 22.93 2.84 8.53
C SER A 69 22.01 3.09 7.32
N ALA A 70 21.25 4.18 7.30
CA ALA A 70 20.45 4.54 6.12
C ALA A 70 21.36 4.80 4.91
N ARG A 71 20.84 4.46 3.72
CA ARG A 71 21.41 4.88 2.44
C ARG A 71 20.54 6.02 1.91
N PRO A 72 20.92 7.30 2.09
CA PRO A 72 20.06 8.42 1.72
C PRO A 72 19.65 8.37 0.25
N ARG A 73 18.37 8.57 -0.01
CA ARG A 73 17.78 8.62 -1.35
C ARG A 73 17.03 9.92 -1.57
N PRO A 74 16.82 10.34 -2.84
CA PRO A 74 15.87 11.40 -3.16
C PRO A 74 14.48 11.10 -2.60
N PRO A 75 13.65 12.12 -2.30
CA PRO A 75 12.28 11.91 -1.87
C PRO A 75 11.50 11.01 -2.85
N PHE A 76 10.70 10.09 -2.30
CA PHE A 76 9.90 9.15 -3.06
C PHE A 76 8.70 9.89 -3.69
N MET A 77 8.55 9.80 -5.01
CA MET A 77 7.53 10.53 -5.77
C MET A 77 6.28 9.67 -5.97
N ARG A 78 5.16 10.30 -6.38
CA ARG A 78 3.89 9.59 -6.64
C ARG A 78 4.08 8.34 -7.51
N GLN A 79 4.80 8.48 -8.63
CA GLN A 79 5.03 7.42 -9.60
C GLN A 79 5.84 6.23 -9.03
N ASP A 80 6.65 6.48 -8.00
CA ASP A 80 7.47 5.44 -7.38
C ASP A 80 6.60 4.49 -6.53
N TRP A 81 5.39 4.91 -6.17
CA TRP A 81 4.39 4.09 -5.48
C TRP A 81 3.60 3.16 -6.42
N ASP A 82 3.54 3.44 -7.72
CA ASP A 82 2.74 2.67 -8.68
C ASP A 82 3.11 1.18 -8.72
N PRO A 83 4.40 0.78 -8.65
CA PRO A 83 4.77 -0.64 -8.58
C PRO A 83 4.29 -1.37 -7.32
N ILE A 84 4.07 -0.65 -6.22
CA ILE A 84 3.61 -1.23 -4.94
C ILE A 84 2.09 -1.22 -4.88
N PHE A 85 1.48 -0.06 -5.16
CA PHE A 85 0.08 0.20 -4.86
C PHE A 85 -0.80 0.46 -6.08
N GLY A 86 -0.23 0.62 -7.28
CA GLY A 86 -0.98 1.04 -8.48
C GLY A 86 -2.04 0.04 -8.96
N SER A 87 -2.03 -1.19 -8.44
CA SER A 87 -3.05 -2.21 -8.70
C SER A 87 -4.18 -2.26 -7.66
N TYR A 88 -4.12 -1.43 -6.61
CA TYR A 88 -5.04 -1.42 -5.50
C TYR A 88 -5.87 -0.14 -5.44
N ASP A 89 -7.11 -0.26 -5.01
CA ASP A 89 -8.05 0.87 -4.85
C ASP A 89 -7.97 1.50 -3.46
N ALA A 90 -7.68 0.67 -2.45
CA ALA A 90 -7.63 1.07 -1.05
C ALA A 90 -6.35 0.55 -0.40
N ILE A 91 -5.60 1.41 0.26
CA ILE A 91 -4.40 1.03 1.02
C ILE A 91 -4.71 1.03 2.51
N THR A 92 -4.23 0.03 3.24
CA THR A 92 -4.38 -0.09 4.69
C THR A 92 -3.10 -0.60 5.35
N ASP A 93 -3.03 -0.48 6.68
CA ASP A 93 -1.98 -1.13 7.50
C ASP A 93 -0.56 -0.62 7.16
N GLY A 94 0.37 -1.46 6.69
CA GLY A 94 1.76 -1.06 6.44
C GLY A 94 1.93 0.03 5.39
N GLY A 95 0.95 0.24 4.50
CA GLY A 95 0.96 1.40 3.62
C GLY A 95 0.74 2.73 4.34
N ALA A 96 0.14 2.72 5.54
CA ALA A 96 -0.04 3.91 6.37
C ALA A 96 1.29 4.49 6.88
N ASP A 97 2.33 3.65 7.04
CA ASP A 97 3.64 4.06 7.58
C ASP A 97 4.31 5.15 6.72
N TYR A 98 3.90 5.28 5.46
CA TYR A 98 4.47 6.20 4.48
C TYR A 98 3.62 7.43 4.20
N VAL A 99 2.42 7.55 4.78
CA VAL A 99 1.57 8.74 4.62
C VAL A 99 2.30 9.99 5.13
N GLU A 100 2.17 11.09 4.41
CA GLU A 100 2.71 12.41 4.79
C GLU A 100 1.84 13.03 5.90
N GLU A 101 2.47 13.70 6.87
CA GLU A 101 1.82 14.46 7.94
C GLU A 101 1.51 15.91 7.52
#